data_AF-A0A662H6W7-F1
#
_entry.id   AF-A0A662H6W7-F1
#
_cell.length_a   1.000
_cell.length_b   1.000
_cell.length_c   1.000
_cell.angle_alpha   90.00
_cell.angle_beta   90.00
_cell.angle_gamma   90.00
#
_symmetry.space_group_name_H-M   'P 1'
#
loop_
_entity.id
_entity.type
_entity.pdbx_description
1 polymer ?
#
loop_
_entity_poly.entity_id
_entity_poly.type
_entity_poly.pdbx_seq_one_letter_code
_entity_poly.pdbx_strand_id
1 'polypeptide(L)'
;MSLYKYLSKAWRRPLEGYMGQLLRKRMIRWRREPTVVRIEKPTRLDRARALGYKAKQGIIVVRVRVRKGSLNKPRPRAGRRPKRMGIYGHTPRKSLRLIAEERAARKFPNMEVLGSYWVGEDGVFKWFEVILADPNHSVIKNDPKYAWLAGFVKKKRYSRRT
;
A
#
# COMPACT_ATOMS: atom_id res chain seq x y z
N MET A 1 10.06 7.03 27.85
CA MET A 1 9.91 6.46 26.48
C MET A 1 8.73 7.12 25.78
N SER A 2 8.86 7.56 24.53
CA SER A 2 7.75 8.18 23.77
C SER A 2 6.71 7.16 23.29
N LEU A 3 5.43 7.56 23.19
CA LEU A 3 4.31 6.74 22.70
C LEU A 3 4.63 5.97 21.41
N TYR A 4 5.31 6.60 20.45
CA TYR A 4 5.66 5.98 19.18
C TYR A 4 6.59 4.76 19.34
N LYS A 5 7.45 4.77 20.35
CA LYS A 5 8.34 3.65 20.66
C LYS A 5 7.54 2.45 21.17
N TYR A 6 6.52 2.68 21.99
CA TYR A 6 5.62 1.61 22.47
C TYR A 6 4.78 1.03 21.34
N LEU A 7 4.22 1.90 20.48
CA LEU A 7 3.50 1.45 19.28
C LEU A 7 4.41 0.59 18.39
N SER A 8 5.62 1.06 18.11
CA SER A 8 6.56 0.30 17.29
C SER A 8 6.92 -1.05 17.92
N LYS A 9 7.04 -1.13 19.26
CA LYS A 9 7.27 -2.39 19.98
C LYS A 9 6.09 -3.35 19.86
N ALA A 10 4.86 -2.88 20.05
CA ALA A 10 3.65 -3.69 19.92
C ALA A 10 3.52 -4.31 18.52
N TRP A 11 3.91 -3.57 17.48
CA TRP A 11 3.90 -4.06 16.09
C TRP A 11 5.05 -4.99 15.72
N ARG A 12 6.02 -5.27 16.60
CA ARG A 12 7.08 -6.27 16.34
C ARG A 12 6.53 -7.70 16.42
N ARG A 13 5.56 -7.95 17.30
CA ARG A 13 4.87 -9.24 17.46
C ARG A 13 3.36 -9.06 17.30
N PRO A 14 2.88 -8.76 16.08
CA PRO A 14 1.50 -8.33 15.86
C PRO A 14 0.46 -9.43 16.10
N LEU A 15 0.87 -10.70 16.06
CA LEU A 15 -0.03 -11.85 16.24
C LEU A 15 -0.22 -12.26 17.70
N GLU A 16 0.62 -11.74 18.62
CA GLU A 16 0.59 -12.12 20.03
C GLU A 16 -0.33 -11.20 20.86
N GLY A 17 -0.90 -11.76 21.92
CA GLY A 17 -1.66 -11.04 22.94
C GLY A 17 -2.86 -10.25 22.41
N TYR A 18 -3.09 -9.08 23.01
CA TYR A 18 -4.18 -8.19 22.66
C TYR A 18 -4.13 -7.70 21.20
N MET A 19 -2.93 -7.49 20.67
CA MET A 19 -2.75 -6.99 19.30
C MET A 19 -3.22 -8.01 18.26
N GLY A 20 -2.92 -9.30 18.48
CA GLY A 20 -3.39 -10.38 17.63
C GLY A 20 -4.91 -10.48 17.58
N GLN A 21 -5.57 -10.36 18.74
CA GLN A 21 -7.03 -10.36 18.82
C GLN A 21 -7.65 -9.17 18.07
N LEU A 22 -7.07 -7.98 18.23
CA LEU A 22 -7.49 -6.77 17.52
C LEU A 22 -7.33 -6.91 16.00
N LEU A 23 -6.19 -7.43 15.55
CA LEU A 23 -5.95 -7.70 14.13
C LEU A 23 -6.93 -8.74 13.59
N ARG A 24 -7.20 -9.83 14.32
CA ARG A 24 -8.18 -10.84 13.91
C ARG A 24 -9.56 -10.22 13.68
N LYS A 25 -10.06 -9.40 14.61
CA LYS A 25 -11.34 -8.68 14.46
C LYS A 25 -11.33 -7.76 13.23
N ARG A 26 -10.24 -7.00 13.02
CA ARG A 26 -10.08 -6.13 11.85
C ARG A 26 -10.05 -6.89 10.54
N MET A 27 -9.36 -8.03 10.49
CA MET A 27 -9.22 -8.86 9.29
C MET A 27 -10.57 -9.41 8.82
N ILE A 28 -11.47 -9.79 9.75
CA ILE A 28 -12.84 -10.21 9.40
C ILE A 28 -13.57 -9.08 8.66
N ARG A 29 -13.45 -7.84 9.14
CA ARG A 29 -14.02 -6.67 8.48
C ARG A 29 -13.36 -6.39 7.12
N TRP A 30 -12.03 -6.41 7.05
CA TRP A 30 -11.27 -6.06 5.85
C TRP A 30 -11.44 -7.06 4.70
N ARG A 31 -11.84 -8.30 4.98
CA ARG A 31 -12.19 -9.28 3.93
C ARG A 31 -13.45 -8.89 3.16
N ARG A 32 -14.41 -8.25 3.84
CA ARG A 32 -15.66 -7.77 3.25
C ARG A 32 -15.51 -6.42 2.54
N GLU A 33 -14.48 -5.67 2.90
CA GLU A 33 -14.14 -4.39 2.27
C GLU A 33 -13.67 -4.56 0.79
N PRO A 34 -13.87 -3.53 -0.06
CA PRO A 34 -13.37 -3.55 -1.43
C PRO A 34 -11.84 -3.49 -1.48
N THR A 35 -11.27 -3.64 -2.67
CA THR A 35 -9.81 -3.78 -2.83
C THR A 35 -9.03 -2.52 -2.43
N VAL A 36 -9.63 -1.35 -2.60
CA VAL A 36 -9.04 -0.04 -2.27
C VAL A 36 -10.07 0.71 -1.43
N VAL A 37 -9.73 1.04 -0.19
CA VAL A 37 -10.60 1.75 0.77
C VAL A 37 -9.88 2.96 1.31
N ARG A 38 -10.52 4.12 1.27
CA ARG A 38 -10.03 5.32 1.97
C ARG A 38 -10.34 5.20 3.46
N ILE A 39 -9.37 5.54 4.29
CA ILE A 39 -9.50 5.54 5.75
C ILE A 39 -9.21 6.94 6.28
N GLU A 40 -9.89 7.33 7.34
CA GLU A 40 -9.73 8.63 7.98
C GLU A 40 -8.39 8.76 8.72
N LYS A 41 -8.00 7.72 9.47
CA LYS A 41 -6.79 7.71 10.30
C LYS A 41 -5.93 6.48 10.03
N PRO A 42 -4.60 6.60 10.05
CA PRO A 42 -3.70 5.47 9.85
C PRO A 42 -3.84 4.45 10.97
N THR A 43 -3.80 3.17 10.64
CA THR A 43 -3.80 2.08 11.63
C THR A 43 -2.50 2.06 12.43
N ARG A 44 -1.38 2.46 11.81
CA ARG A 44 -0.04 2.52 12.40
C ARG A 44 0.49 3.94 12.37
N LEU A 45 0.19 4.71 13.41
CA LEU A 45 0.61 6.10 13.48
C LEU A 45 2.14 6.25 13.52
N ASP A 46 2.85 5.34 14.19
CA ASP A 46 4.31 5.30 14.26
C ASP A 46 4.96 5.22 12.87
N ARG A 47 4.55 4.24 12.06
CA ARG A 47 5.10 4.05 10.71
C ARG A 47 4.60 5.11 9.74
N ALA A 48 3.35 5.54 9.87
CA ALA A 48 2.82 6.60 9.02
C ALA A 48 3.61 7.90 9.21
N ARG A 49 3.87 8.31 10.46
CA ARG A 49 4.66 9.51 10.78
C ARG A 49 6.08 9.43 10.23
N ALA A 50 6.73 8.27 10.35
CA ALA A 50 8.06 8.04 9.81
C ALA A 50 8.12 8.17 8.28
N LEU A 51 7.04 7.82 7.58
CA LEU A 51 6.89 7.96 6.13
C LEU A 51 6.38 9.34 5.69
N GLY A 52 6.26 10.29 6.62
CA GLY A 52 5.84 11.65 6.31
C GLY A 52 4.33 11.88 6.35
N TYR A 53 3.55 11.10 7.10
CA TYR A 53 2.16 11.45 7.38
C TYR A 53 2.05 12.66 8.31
N LYS A 54 1.17 13.60 7.96
CA LYS A 54 0.65 14.63 8.88
C LYS A 54 -0.88 14.64 8.80
N ALA A 55 -1.51 14.91 9.93
CA ALA A 55 -2.95 15.15 9.98
C ALA A 55 -3.24 16.57 9.47
N LYS A 56 -3.24 16.74 8.15
CA LYS A 56 -3.53 17.98 7.44
C LYS A 56 -4.48 17.69 6.28
N GLN A 57 -5.21 18.71 5.85
CA GLN A 57 -5.98 18.65 4.61
C GLN A 57 -5.03 18.40 3.43
N GLY A 58 -5.50 17.62 2.45
CA GLY A 58 -4.69 17.19 1.30
C GLY A 58 -3.86 15.92 1.53
N ILE A 59 -3.79 15.36 2.75
CA ILE A 59 -3.18 14.03 2.99
C ILE A 59 -4.29 13.02 3.28
N ILE A 60 -4.24 11.88 2.58
CA ILE A 60 -5.15 10.76 2.83
C ILE A 60 -4.38 9.46 3.05
N VAL A 61 -5.03 8.53 3.75
CA VAL A 61 -4.53 7.16 3.91
C VAL A 61 -5.51 6.21 3.23
N VAL A 62 -4.97 5.29 2.43
CA VAL A 62 -5.76 4.33 1.67
C VAL A 62 -5.26 2.94 1.97
N ARG A 63 -6.16 2.05 2.40
CA ARG A 63 -5.85 0.62 2.55
C ARG A 63 -6.10 -0.10 1.24
N VAL A 64 -5.12 -0.88 0.83
CA VAL A 64 -5.13 -1.67 -0.39
C VAL A 64 -4.86 -3.12 -0.04
N ARG A 65 -5.73 -4.03 -0.50
CA ARG A 65 -5.48 -5.47 -0.44
C ARG A 65 -4.80 -5.96 -1.73
N VAL A 66 -3.78 -6.80 -1.59
CA VAL A 66 -3.05 -7.41 -2.71
C VAL A 66 -2.99 -8.91 -2.49
N ARG A 67 -3.30 -9.70 -3.52
CA ARG A 67 -3.28 -11.16 -3.44
C ARG A 67 -1.85 -11.67 -3.26
N LYS A 68 -1.67 -12.66 -2.38
CA LYS A 68 -0.41 -13.38 -2.16
C LYS A 68 -0.19 -14.42 -3.26
N GLY A 69 1.06 -14.82 -3.43
CA GLY A 69 1.45 -15.89 -4.33
C GLY A 69 2.28 -15.44 -5.53
N SER A 70 2.54 -16.40 -6.41
CA SER A 70 3.27 -16.25 -7.65
C SER A 70 2.44 -15.55 -8.75
N LEU A 71 3.10 -15.21 -9.84
CA LEU A 71 2.48 -14.59 -11.00
C LEU A 71 1.65 -15.62 -11.77
N ASN A 72 0.36 -15.34 -11.94
CA ASN A 72 -0.50 -16.09 -12.85
C ASN A 72 -0.25 -15.63 -14.30
N LYS A 73 0.72 -16.25 -14.97
CA LYS A 73 1.03 -15.97 -16.38
C LYS A 73 -0.05 -16.54 -17.30
N PRO A 74 -0.58 -15.77 -18.27
CA PRO A 74 -1.55 -16.29 -19.23
C PRO A 74 -0.91 -17.33 -20.17
N ARG A 75 -1.66 -18.39 -20.50
CA ARG A 75 -1.21 -19.42 -21.44
C ARG A 75 -1.06 -18.85 -22.86
N PRO A 76 0.08 -19.03 -23.53
CA PRO A 76 0.22 -18.65 -24.94
C PRO A 76 -0.79 -19.39 -25.82
N ARG A 77 -1.43 -18.68 -26.76
CA ARG A 77 -2.42 -19.26 -27.70
C ARG A 77 -1.79 -19.94 -28.92
N ALA A 78 -0.58 -19.54 -29.31
CA ALA A 78 0.12 -20.06 -30.49
C ALA A 78 1.38 -20.83 -30.09
N GLY A 79 1.93 -21.60 -31.02
CA GLY A 79 3.16 -22.36 -30.84
C GLY A 79 4.32 -21.49 -30.31
N ARG A 80 5.04 -22.01 -29.32
CA ARG A 80 6.23 -21.38 -28.72
C ARG A 80 7.27 -22.45 -28.44
N ARG A 81 8.54 -22.04 -28.41
CA ARG A 81 9.64 -22.91 -27.95
C ARG A 81 9.35 -23.45 -26.55
N PRO A 82 9.73 -24.70 -26.21
CA PRO A 82 9.45 -25.32 -24.91
C PRO A 82 9.81 -24.42 -23.71
N LYS A 83 10.96 -23.73 -23.77
CA LYS A 83 11.39 -22.78 -22.72
C LYS A 83 10.43 -21.62 -22.45
N ARG A 84 9.58 -21.23 -23.41
CA ARG A 84 8.62 -20.11 -23.28
C ARG A 84 7.21 -20.59 -22.92
N MET A 85 6.96 -21.90 -22.94
CA MET A 85 5.66 -22.52 -22.64
C MET A 85 5.35 -22.62 -21.14
N GLY A 86 6.35 -22.51 -20.27
CA GLY A 86 6.14 -22.58 -18.81
C GLY A 86 5.19 -21.49 -18.29
N ILE A 87 4.20 -21.92 -17.49
CA ILE A 87 3.15 -21.09 -16.87
C ILE A 87 3.37 -20.93 -15.37
N TYR A 88 3.77 -21.99 -14.68
CA TYR A 88 4.02 -22.00 -13.24
C TYR A 88 5.46 -21.61 -12.90
N GLY A 89 5.71 -21.28 -11.62
CA GLY A 89 7.05 -20.96 -11.12
C GLY A 89 7.53 -19.52 -11.41
N HIS A 90 6.69 -18.66 -11.98
CA HIS A 90 7.06 -17.28 -12.26
C HIS A 90 6.76 -16.39 -11.05
N THR A 91 7.76 -15.67 -10.57
CA THR A 91 7.58 -14.63 -9.55
C THR A 91 7.38 -13.27 -10.23
N PRO A 92 6.49 -12.41 -9.70
CA PRO A 92 6.36 -11.05 -10.21
C PRO A 92 7.66 -10.28 -9.96
N ARG A 93 8.05 -9.42 -10.89
CA ARG A 93 9.25 -8.57 -10.73
C ARG A 93 9.00 -7.47 -9.71
N LYS A 94 7.75 -7.03 -9.56
CA LYS A 94 7.35 -5.99 -8.61
C LYS A 94 7.06 -6.58 -7.23
N SER A 95 7.44 -5.85 -6.19
CA SER A 95 7.02 -6.19 -4.83
C SER A 95 5.52 -5.98 -4.64
N LEU A 96 4.89 -6.78 -3.77
CA LEU A 96 3.47 -6.61 -3.44
C LEU A 96 3.15 -5.21 -2.88
N ARG A 97 4.13 -4.59 -2.20
CA ARG A 97 4.06 -3.22 -1.71
C ARG A 97 3.97 -2.21 -2.87
N LEU A 98 4.84 -2.33 -3.88
CA LEU A 98 4.80 -1.47 -5.06
C LEU A 98 3.49 -1.66 -5.85
N ILE A 99 3.00 -2.90 -5.94
CA ILE A 99 1.69 -3.20 -6.55
C ILE A 99 0.55 -2.50 -5.81
N ALA A 100 0.61 -2.42 -4.47
CA ALA A 100 -0.37 -1.70 -3.67
C ALA A 100 -0.34 -0.19 -3.93
N GLU A 101 0.87 0.40 -3.99
CA GLU A 101 1.07 1.82 -4.30
C GLU A 101 0.55 2.17 -5.70
N GLU A 102 0.83 1.34 -6.71
CA GLU A 102 0.31 1.55 -8.06
C GLU A 102 -1.22 1.45 -8.11
N ARG A 103 -1.84 0.51 -7.37
CA ARG A 103 -3.30 0.40 -7.28
C ARG A 103 -3.94 1.64 -6.65
N ALA A 104 -3.34 2.16 -5.58
CA ALA A 104 -3.80 3.39 -4.93
C ALA A 104 -3.66 4.59 -5.89
N ALA A 105 -2.50 4.76 -6.52
CA ALA A 105 -2.24 5.85 -7.45
C ALA A 105 -3.18 5.82 -8.68
N ARG A 106 -3.54 4.63 -9.17
CA ARG A 106 -4.52 4.50 -10.27
C ARG A 106 -5.93 4.89 -9.83
N LYS A 107 -6.31 4.63 -8.58
CA LYS A 107 -7.63 5.01 -8.04
C LYS A 107 -7.73 6.51 -7.74
N PHE A 108 -6.62 7.14 -7.34
CA PHE A 108 -6.51 8.55 -7.02
C PHE A 108 -5.48 9.24 -7.93
N PRO A 109 -5.81 9.48 -9.21
CA PRO A 109 -4.86 9.98 -10.19
C PRO A 109 -4.40 11.42 -9.93
N ASN A 110 -5.21 12.22 -9.24
CA ASN A 110 -4.91 13.59 -8.82
C ASN A 110 -3.93 13.68 -7.64
N MET A 111 -3.62 12.56 -6.98
CA MET A 111 -2.76 12.52 -5.80
C MET A 111 -1.46 11.77 -6.08
N GLU A 112 -0.43 12.06 -5.28
CA GLU A 112 0.88 11.42 -5.34
C GLU A 112 1.14 10.53 -4.11
N VAL A 113 1.84 9.42 -4.34
CA VAL A 113 2.19 8.47 -3.28
C VAL A 113 3.41 8.97 -2.51
N LEU A 114 3.26 9.19 -1.20
CA LEU A 114 4.38 9.48 -0.31
C LEU A 114 5.11 8.21 0.14
N GLY A 115 4.35 7.16 0.41
CA GLY A 115 4.89 5.88 0.85
C GLY A 115 3.79 4.93 1.29
N SER A 116 4.19 3.73 1.70
CA SER A 116 3.25 2.71 2.16
C SER A 116 3.88 1.80 3.21
N TYR A 117 3.04 1.15 4.00
CA TYR A 117 3.48 0.20 5.02
C TYR A 117 2.52 -0.98 5.15
N TRP A 118 3.05 -2.10 5.62
CA TRP A 118 2.29 -3.31 5.89
C TRP A 118 1.47 -3.17 7.18
N VAL A 119 0.24 -3.68 7.15
CA VAL A 119 -0.71 -3.59 8.27
C VAL A 119 -1.24 -4.96 8.70
N GLY A 120 -1.37 -5.90 7.77
CA GLY A 120 -1.90 -7.23 8.09
C GLY A 120 -1.81 -8.18 6.90
N GLU A 121 -1.96 -9.46 7.17
CA GLU A 121 -2.06 -10.49 6.14
C GLU A 121 -2.97 -11.63 6.61
N ASP A 122 -3.55 -12.33 5.64
CA ASP A 122 -4.12 -13.65 5.85
C ASP A 122 -3.50 -14.65 4.86
N GLY A 123 -4.14 -15.81 4.70
CA GLY A 123 -3.67 -16.83 3.75
C GLY A 123 -3.68 -16.35 2.29
N VAL A 124 -4.60 -15.47 1.91
CA VAL A 124 -4.87 -15.14 0.51
C VAL A 124 -4.38 -13.74 0.12
N PHE A 125 -4.43 -12.78 1.04
CA PHE A 125 -4.15 -11.37 0.79
C PHE A 125 -3.17 -10.79 1.81
N LYS A 126 -2.45 -9.74 1.37
CA LYS A 126 -1.72 -8.79 2.23
C LYS A 126 -2.39 -7.43 2.13
N TRP A 127 -2.47 -6.73 3.25
CA TRP A 127 -2.99 -5.37 3.34
C TRP A 127 -1.84 -4.39 3.56
N PHE A 128 -1.84 -3.34 2.75
CA PHE A 128 -0.95 -2.21 2.87
C PHE A 128 -1.77 -0.94 3.06
N GLU A 129 -1.29 -0.03 3.89
CA GLU A 129 -1.79 1.34 3.92
C GLU A 129 -0.81 2.22 3.14
N VAL A 130 -1.35 2.93 2.15
CA VAL A 130 -0.64 3.86 1.27
C VAL A 130 -1.03 5.27 1.67
N ILE A 131 -0.02 6.11 1.87
CA ILE A 131 -0.20 7.53 2.16
C ILE A 131 -0.12 8.28 0.83
N LEU A 132 -1.16 9.05 0.55
CA LEU A 132 -1.25 9.91 -0.62
C LEU A 132 -1.31 11.37 -0.18
N ALA A 133 -0.70 12.25 -0.97
CA ALA A 133 -0.78 13.69 -0.81
C ALA A 133 -1.31 14.34 -2.10
N ASP A 134 -2.15 15.36 -1.94
CA ASP A 134 -2.62 16.20 -3.03
C ASP A 134 -1.60 17.32 -3.29
N PRO A 135 -0.85 17.28 -4.41
CA PRO A 135 0.11 18.34 -4.73
C PRO A 135 -0.56 19.68 -5.06
N ASN A 136 -1.85 19.69 -5.40
CA ASN A 136 -2.56 20.90 -5.81
C ASN A 136 -3.16 21.67 -4.62
N HIS A 137 -3.30 21.03 -3.46
CA HIS A 137 -3.91 21.62 -2.28
C HIS A 137 -3.01 22.70 -1.64
N SER A 138 -3.56 23.87 -1.32
CA SER A 138 -2.82 25.04 -0.76
C SER A 138 -2.03 24.69 0.51
N VAL A 139 -2.67 24.00 1.45
CA VAL A 139 -2.05 23.51 2.70
C VAL A 139 -0.81 22.64 2.47
N ILE A 140 -0.77 21.87 1.37
CA ILE A 140 0.37 21.01 1.02
C ILE A 140 1.47 21.82 0.35
N LYS A 141 1.10 22.71 -0.59
CA LYS A 141 2.04 23.62 -1.26
C LYS A 141 2.79 24.53 -0.27
N ASN A 142 2.09 25.01 0.75
CA ASN A 142 2.66 25.90 1.75
C ASN A 142 3.48 25.18 2.84
N ASP A 143 3.45 23.84 2.91
CA ASP A 143 4.24 23.08 3.89
C ASP A 143 5.64 22.77 3.34
N PRO A 144 6.73 23.29 3.94
CA PRO A 144 8.09 23.08 3.43
C PRO A 144 8.47 21.60 3.31
N LYS A 145 7.87 20.70 4.09
CA LYS A 145 8.17 19.25 4.03
C LYS A 145 7.57 18.56 2.80
N TYR A 146 6.52 19.14 2.20
CA TYR A 146 5.84 18.59 1.03
C TYR A 146 5.96 19.49 -0.20
N ALA A 147 6.59 20.66 -0.08
CA ALA A 147 6.75 21.62 -1.17
C ALA A 147 7.37 21.00 -2.44
N TRP A 148 8.24 20.00 -2.30
CA TRP A 148 8.82 19.25 -3.43
C TRP A 148 7.78 18.50 -4.30
N LEU A 149 6.57 18.28 -3.79
CA LEU A 149 5.45 17.72 -4.56
C LEU A 149 4.80 18.76 -5.48
N ALA A 150 4.89 20.05 -5.16
CA ALA A 150 4.34 21.12 -5.98
C ALA A 150 5.13 21.22 -7.28
N GLY A 151 4.44 21.08 -8.43
CA GLY A 151 5.08 21.05 -9.75
C GLY A 151 5.68 19.69 -10.14
N PHE A 152 5.60 18.67 -9.27
CA PHE A 152 6.08 17.32 -9.59
C PHE A 152 5.10 16.60 -10.52
N VAL A 153 5.33 16.70 -11.83
CA VAL A 153 4.55 15.98 -12.84
C VAL A 153 5.23 14.64 -13.15
N LYS A 154 4.91 13.60 -12.39
CA LYS A 154 5.35 12.25 -12.76
C LYS A 154 4.47 11.72 -13.88
N LYS A 155 5.04 11.44 -15.06
CA LYS A 155 4.37 10.61 -16.08
C LYS A 155 4.13 9.22 -15.47
N LYS A 156 2.90 8.95 -15.00
CA LYS A 156 2.53 7.70 -14.34
C LYS A 156 2.53 6.55 -15.35
N ARG A 157 3.71 5.98 -15.62
CA ARG A 157 3.87 4.78 -16.45
C ARG A 157 3.54 3.54 -15.63
N TYR A 158 2.27 3.24 -15.51
CA TYR A 158 1.83 1.99 -14.91
C TYR A 158 2.15 0.83 -15.86
N SER A 159 3.29 0.18 -15.68
CA SER A 159 3.58 -1.01 -16.48
C SER A 159 2.54 -2.09 -16.11
N ARG A 160 1.85 -2.62 -17.13
CA ARG A 160 1.04 -3.85 -17.00
C ARG A 160 1.91 -5.09 -16.80
N ARG A 161 3.24 -4.94 -16.88
CA ARG A 161 4.22 -6.01 -16.64
C ARG A 161 4.37 -6.21 -15.13
N THR A 162 3.52 -7.08 -14.59
CA THR A 162 3.70 -7.75 -13.29
C THR A 162 4.96 -8.59 -13.27
#